data_AF-A0A6L7MPY5-F1
#
_entry.id   AF-A0A6L7MPY5-F1
#
_cell.length_a   1.000
_cell.length_b   1.000
_cell.length_c   1.000
_cell.angle_alpha   90.00
_cell.angle_beta   90.00
_cell.angle_gamma   90.00
#
_symmetry.space_group_name_H-M   'P 1'
#
loop_
_entity.id
_entity.type
_entity.pdbx_description
1 polymer ?
#
loop_
_entity_poly.entity_id
_entity_poly.type
_entity_poly.pdbx_seq_one_letter_code
_entity_poly.pdbx_strand_id
1 'polypeptide(L)'
;MATTTRADSTHANARNDSVGGTEPTPLAERRLAPGTRHAYGRALLRLDGWLGGRPVTDESLADYLATLFDRGLAPASAATAVAAAKDRARREGAASPAGTRTADALSAYRRDGAGRGPGQVAGIQWEDSDRMADLAEGCGNVRGLRDALLIRIMSDGMLRVSEAEALDVADIALSKRKLLVTIRRSKTDQDGKGVVFCGGPDTARLARKWLVLLTTLNLPLLSTRNCAL
;
A
#
# COMPACT_ATOMS: atom_id res chain seq x y z
N MET A 1 32.08 45.73 -55.91
CA MET A 1 31.18 45.35 -54.81
C MET A 1 31.07 43.84 -54.78
N ALA A 2 31.20 43.26 -53.59
CA ALA A 2 31.09 41.84 -53.26
C ALA A 2 29.75 41.22 -53.77
N THR A 3 29.56 39.91 -53.95
CA THR A 3 30.03 38.77 -53.15
C THR A 3 29.87 37.46 -53.93
N THR A 4 30.79 36.53 -53.69
CA THR A 4 30.86 35.12 -54.07
C THR A 4 29.76 34.24 -53.42
N THR A 5 29.51 33.06 -54.03
CA THR A 5 29.26 31.70 -53.42
C THR A 5 27.94 31.06 -53.89
N ARG A 6 27.96 30.10 -54.84
CA ARG A 6 27.98 28.60 -54.68
C ARG A 6 26.83 28.07 -53.80
N ALA A 7 25.81 27.38 -54.34
CA ALA A 7 25.73 26.00 -54.87
C ALA A 7 25.12 25.02 -53.86
N ASP A 8 24.02 24.40 -54.32
CA ASP A 8 23.37 23.13 -53.96
C ASP A 8 23.75 22.36 -52.69
N SER A 9 22.71 21.94 -51.94
CA SER A 9 22.42 20.50 -51.79
C SER A 9 21.14 20.24 -50.99
N THR A 10 20.25 19.43 -51.57
CA THR A 10 19.60 18.25 -50.98
C THR A 10 19.03 18.36 -49.56
N HIS A 11 17.71 18.56 -49.44
CA HIS A 11 16.98 18.31 -48.20
C HIS A 11 16.70 16.82 -48.01
N ALA A 12 17.62 16.15 -47.29
CA ALA A 12 17.41 14.84 -46.73
C ALA A 12 16.52 14.92 -45.47
N ASN A 13 15.42 14.18 -45.54
CA ASN A 13 14.56 13.80 -44.43
C ASN A 13 15.30 12.85 -43.47
N ALA A 14 15.36 13.18 -42.18
CA ALA A 14 15.42 12.25 -41.04
C ALA A 14 15.90 13.00 -39.78
N ARG A 15 15.01 13.23 -38.80
CA ARG A 15 15.29 13.06 -37.36
C ARG A 15 14.01 12.65 -36.64
N ASN A 16 13.83 11.34 -36.60
CA ASN A 16 13.03 10.64 -35.60
C ASN A 16 13.86 10.65 -34.30
N ASP A 17 13.66 11.67 -33.47
CA ASP A 17 14.23 11.66 -32.12
C ASP A 17 13.27 10.88 -31.23
N SER A 18 13.62 9.61 -31.06
CA SER A 18 13.10 8.70 -30.05
C SER A 18 12.97 9.43 -28.71
N VAL A 19 11.73 9.59 -28.23
CA VAL A 19 11.45 9.92 -26.83
C VAL A 19 12.02 8.78 -26.01
N GLY A 20 13.23 9.00 -25.51
CA GLY A 20 13.88 8.12 -24.55
C GLY A 20 12.99 8.04 -23.33
N GLY A 21 12.32 6.91 -23.15
CA GLY A 21 11.71 6.52 -21.89
C GLY A 21 12.80 6.58 -20.83
N THR A 22 12.84 7.68 -20.11
CA THR A 22 13.80 7.87 -19.04
C THR A 22 13.30 7.00 -17.91
N GLU A 23 13.86 5.79 -17.81
CA GLU A 23 13.61 4.89 -16.68
C GLU A 23 13.77 5.71 -15.38
N PRO A 24 12.72 5.77 -14.54
CA PRO A 24 12.76 6.60 -13.35
C PRO A 24 13.90 6.16 -12.44
N THR A 25 14.74 7.10 -12.04
CA THR A 25 15.92 6.81 -11.20
C THR A 25 15.48 6.14 -9.90
N PRO A 26 16.21 5.14 -9.35
CA PRO A 26 15.80 4.43 -8.13
C PRO A 26 15.50 5.34 -6.92
N LEU A 27 16.10 6.53 -6.87
CA LEU A 27 15.80 7.54 -5.83
C LEU A 27 14.43 8.21 -6.03
N ALA A 28 14.02 8.46 -7.28
CA ALA A 28 12.71 9.02 -7.61
C ALA A 28 11.57 8.06 -7.22
N GLU A 29 11.80 6.75 -7.36
CA GLU A 29 10.85 5.71 -6.95
C GLU A 29 10.69 5.60 -5.42
N ARG A 30 11.76 5.87 -4.67
CA ARG A 30 11.76 5.89 -3.20
C ARG A 30 11.02 7.08 -2.60
N ARG A 31 10.62 8.07 -3.41
CA ARG A 31 9.79 9.20 -2.97
C ARG A 31 8.45 8.75 -2.39
N LEU A 32 7.85 7.70 -2.95
CA LEU A 32 6.57 7.19 -2.49
C LEU A 32 6.77 6.01 -1.54
N ALA A 33 6.04 6.03 -0.42
CA ALA A 33 5.93 4.89 0.47
C ALA A 33 5.37 3.66 -0.29
N PRO A 34 5.77 2.42 0.07
CA PRO A 34 5.31 1.21 -0.63
C PRO A 34 3.78 1.12 -0.76
N GLY A 35 3.04 1.43 0.32
CA GLY A 35 1.57 1.44 0.30
C GLY A 35 0.98 2.44 -0.69
N THR A 36 1.59 3.62 -0.83
CA THR A 36 1.19 4.63 -1.81
C THR A 36 1.47 4.17 -3.23
N ARG A 37 2.62 3.52 -3.47
CA ARG A 37 2.92 2.92 -4.79
C ARG A 37 1.88 1.86 -5.18
N HIS A 38 1.51 0.97 -4.27
CA HIS A 38 0.47 -0.03 -4.53
C HIS A 38 -0.91 0.59 -4.75
N ALA A 39 -1.26 1.64 -4.00
CA ALA A 39 -2.53 2.35 -4.18
C ALA A 39 -2.58 3.05 -5.56
N TYR A 40 -1.51 3.75 -5.93
CA TYR A 40 -1.41 4.43 -7.22
C TYR A 40 -1.40 3.44 -8.39
N GLY A 41 -0.62 2.36 -8.31
CA GLY A 41 -0.61 1.32 -9.35
C GLY A 41 -2.00 0.72 -9.58
N ARG A 42 -2.73 0.37 -8.51
CA ARG A 42 -4.12 -0.12 -8.64
C ARG A 42 -5.08 0.93 -9.20
N ALA A 43 -4.90 2.20 -8.83
CA ALA A 43 -5.73 3.28 -9.34
C ALA A 43 -5.49 3.52 -10.84
N LEU A 44 -4.23 3.52 -11.28
CA LEU A 44 -3.85 3.66 -12.68
C LEU A 44 -4.35 2.49 -13.52
N LEU A 45 -4.19 1.24 -13.07
CA LEU A 45 -4.73 0.06 -13.76
C LEU A 45 -6.24 0.16 -14.02
N ARG A 46 -7.00 0.65 -13.03
CA ARG A 46 -8.45 0.84 -13.16
C ARG A 46 -8.80 1.99 -14.10
N LEU A 47 -8.06 3.09 -14.01
CA LEU A 47 -8.21 4.24 -14.90
C LEU A 47 -7.93 3.84 -16.36
N ASP A 48 -6.81 3.18 -16.61
CA ASP A 48 -6.41 2.75 -17.96
C ASP A 48 -7.40 1.74 -18.55
N GLY A 49 -7.89 0.81 -17.73
CA GLY A 49 -8.95 -0.11 -18.12
C GLY A 49 -10.27 0.59 -18.48
N TRP A 50 -10.63 1.68 -17.79
CA TRP A 50 -11.81 2.49 -18.13
C TRP A 50 -11.58 3.39 -19.35
N LEU A 51 -10.37 3.90 -19.53
CA LEU A 51 -10.01 4.73 -20.68
C LEU A 51 -10.03 3.93 -21.99
N GLY A 52 -9.59 2.66 -21.94
CA GLY A 52 -9.54 1.80 -23.13
C GLY A 52 -8.62 2.35 -24.22
N GLY A 53 -7.50 2.95 -23.83
CA GLY A 53 -6.52 3.57 -24.75
C GLY A 53 -6.75 5.05 -25.06
N ARG A 54 -7.85 5.66 -24.57
CA ARG A 54 -8.04 7.12 -24.65
C ARG A 54 -7.00 7.86 -23.79
N PRO A 55 -6.58 9.08 -24.18
CA PRO A 55 -5.62 9.86 -23.42
C PRO A 55 -6.22 10.35 -22.09
N VAL A 56 -5.35 10.56 -21.10
CA VAL A 56 -5.74 11.16 -19.82
C VAL A 56 -5.72 12.68 -19.94
N THR A 57 -6.91 13.27 -20.12
CA THR A 57 -7.15 14.72 -20.11
C THR A 57 -7.97 15.14 -18.89
N ASP A 58 -8.10 16.45 -18.68
CA ASP A 58 -8.92 17.02 -17.60
C ASP A 58 -10.39 16.57 -17.71
N GLU A 59 -10.93 16.52 -18.93
CA GLU A 59 -12.27 16.02 -19.23
C GLU A 59 -12.40 14.53 -18.90
N SER A 60 -11.48 13.71 -19.41
CA SER A 60 -11.54 12.26 -19.20
C SER A 60 -11.43 11.89 -17.72
N LEU A 61 -10.66 12.67 -16.96
CA LEU A 61 -10.48 12.46 -15.53
C LEU A 61 -11.73 12.89 -14.75
N ALA A 62 -12.36 14.00 -15.11
CA ALA A 62 -13.65 14.41 -14.56
C ALA A 62 -14.76 13.37 -14.85
N ASP A 63 -14.84 12.85 -16.07
CA ASP A 63 -15.80 11.80 -16.46
C ASP A 63 -15.54 10.48 -15.70
N TYR A 64 -14.27 10.13 -15.51
CA TYR A 64 -13.91 8.97 -14.71
C TYR A 64 -14.34 9.15 -13.25
N LEU A 65 -14.16 10.36 -12.67
CA LEU A 65 -14.64 10.66 -11.33
C LEU A 65 -16.16 10.51 -11.22
N ALA A 66 -16.94 10.95 -12.21
CA ALA A 66 -18.37 10.69 -12.26
C ALA A 66 -18.67 9.18 -12.28
N THR A 67 -17.94 8.40 -13.07
CA THR A 67 -18.07 6.93 -13.07
C THR A 67 -17.78 6.31 -11.69
N LEU A 68 -16.73 6.78 -10.99
CA LEU A 68 -16.42 6.31 -9.64
C LEU A 68 -17.52 6.67 -8.64
N PHE A 69 -18.11 7.86 -8.82
CA PHE A 69 -19.23 8.34 -8.03
C PHE A 69 -20.43 7.41 -8.20
N ASP A 70 -20.86 7.13 -9.44
CA ASP A 70 -22.00 6.26 -9.73
C ASP A 70 -21.83 4.84 -9.18
N ARG A 71 -20.57 4.37 -9.10
CA ARG A 71 -20.22 3.09 -8.46
C ARG A 71 -20.21 3.13 -6.93
N GLY A 72 -20.57 4.26 -6.32
CA GLY A 72 -20.65 4.42 -4.87
C GLY A 72 -19.30 4.46 -4.15
N LEU A 73 -18.18 4.72 -4.84
CA LEU A 73 -16.87 4.72 -4.19
C LEU A 73 -16.67 5.94 -3.28
N ALA A 74 -15.77 5.77 -2.30
CA ALA A 74 -15.42 6.83 -1.35
C ALA A 74 -14.71 8.02 -2.04
N PRO A 75 -14.86 9.25 -1.53
CA PRO A 75 -14.09 10.42 -2.00
C PRO A 75 -12.57 10.21 -1.96
N ALA A 76 -12.07 9.43 -0.99
CA ALA A 76 -10.66 9.06 -0.91
C ALA A 76 -10.17 8.24 -2.12
N SER A 77 -11.04 7.41 -2.72
CA SER A 77 -10.72 6.65 -3.93
C SER A 77 -10.58 7.57 -5.14
N ALA A 78 -11.50 8.52 -5.29
CA ALA A 78 -11.45 9.56 -6.31
C ALA A 78 -10.17 10.42 -6.19
N ALA A 79 -9.85 10.90 -4.99
CA ALA A 79 -8.63 11.65 -4.73
C ALA A 79 -7.36 10.83 -5.04
N THR A 80 -7.36 9.53 -4.73
CA THR A 80 -6.24 8.63 -5.04
C THR A 80 -6.03 8.48 -6.54
N ALA A 81 -7.11 8.34 -7.32
CA ALA A 81 -7.02 8.25 -8.78
C ALA A 81 -6.41 9.51 -9.40
N VAL A 82 -6.86 10.70 -8.98
CA VAL A 82 -6.32 11.98 -9.46
C VAL A 82 -4.84 12.13 -9.06
N ALA A 83 -4.50 11.80 -7.81
CA ALA A 83 -3.12 11.89 -7.34
C ALA A 83 -2.19 10.93 -8.10
N ALA A 84 -2.66 9.72 -8.41
CA ALA A 84 -1.93 8.74 -9.20
C ALA A 84 -1.72 9.22 -10.64
N ALA A 85 -2.74 9.80 -11.29
CA ALA A 85 -2.63 10.36 -12.63
C ALA A 85 -1.64 11.53 -12.70
N LYS A 86 -1.66 12.43 -11.70
CA LYS A 86 -0.69 13.52 -11.56
C LYS A 86 0.74 13.00 -11.35
N ASP A 87 0.91 11.97 -10.52
CA ASP A 87 2.22 11.36 -10.27
C ASP A 87 2.76 10.66 -11.52
N ARG A 88 1.91 9.98 -12.31
CA ARG A 88 2.28 9.42 -13.61
C ARG A 88 2.78 10.50 -14.57
N ALA A 89 1.97 11.54 -14.81
CA ALA A 89 2.34 12.63 -15.72
C ALA A 89 3.66 13.29 -15.31
N ARG A 90 3.88 13.49 -14.00
CA ARG A 90 5.14 14.04 -13.49
C ARG A 90 6.35 13.14 -13.79
N ARG A 91 6.21 11.81 -13.68
CA ARG A 91 7.29 10.86 -14.00
C ARG A 91 7.61 10.84 -15.49
N GLU A 92 6.59 11.03 -16.32
CA GLU A 92 6.70 11.09 -17.78
C GLU A 92 7.14 12.47 -18.28
N GLY A 93 7.35 13.46 -17.39
CA GLY A 93 7.68 14.83 -17.77
C GLY A 93 6.54 15.58 -18.48
N ALA A 94 5.32 15.05 -18.42
CA ALA A 94 4.13 15.61 -19.03
C ALA A 94 3.43 16.64 -18.13
N ALA A 95 2.59 17.49 -18.73
CA ALA A 95 1.72 18.39 -17.99
C ALA A 95 0.72 17.61 -17.11
N SER A 96 0.35 18.18 -15.97
CA SER A 96 -0.66 17.58 -15.09
C SER A 96 -1.99 17.43 -15.84
N PRO A 97 -2.60 16.23 -15.89
CA PRO A 97 -3.88 16.04 -16.56
C PRO A 97 -5.06 16.55 -15.74
N ALA A 98 -4.84 16.88 -14.46
CA ALA A 98 -5.86 17.45 -13.58
C ALA A 98 -5.86 18.98 -13.69
N GLY A 99 -6.91 19.53 -14.29
CA GLY A 99 -7.20 20.95 -14.43
C GLY A 99 -8.47 21.37 -13.67
N THR A 100 -9.15 22.40 -14.17
CA THR A 100 -10.35 22.99 -13.52
C THR A 100 -11.50 22.00 -13.46
N ARG A 101 -11.76 21.21 -14.51
CA ARG A 101 -12.89 20.26 -14.53
C ARG A 101 -12.69 19.15 -13.50
N THR A 102 -11.47 18.62 -13.39
CA THR A 102 -11.12 17.64 -12.36
C THR A 102 -11.28 18.23 -10.96
N ALA A 103 -10.88 19.49 -10.75
CA ALA A 103 -11.00 20.16 -9.46
C ALA A 103 -12.47 20.36 -9.06
N ASP A 104 -13.32 20.81 -9.98
CA ASP A 104 -14.75 20.99 -9.78
C ASP A 104 -15.45 19.65 -9.52
N ALA A 105 -15.13 18.62 -10.31
CA ALA A 105 -15.63 17.27 -10.11
C ALA A 105 -15.24 16.71 -8.74
N LEU A 106 -13.99 16.89 -8.29
CA LEU A 106 -13.57 16.49 -6.94
C LEU A 106 -14.30 17.26 -5.84
N SER A 107 -14.57 18.55 -6.04
CA SER A 107 -15.32 19.39 -5.10
C SER A 107 -16.75 18.88 -4.93
N ALA A 108 -17.45 18.64 -6.05
CA ALA A 108 -18.78 18.05 -6.06
C ALA A 108 -18.78 16.64 -5.45
N TYR A 109 -17.83 15.78 -5.85
CA TYR A 109 -17.69 14.43 -5.31
C TYR A 109 -17.55 14.45 -3.79
N ARG A 110 -16.68 15.30 -3.23
CA ARG A 110 -16.49 15.40 -1.77
C ARG A 110 -17.75 15.87 -1.06
N ARG A 111 -18.49 16.83 -1.63
CA ARG A 111 -19.73 17.36 -1.06
C ARG A 111 -20.82 16.29 -1.05
N ASP A 112 -21.07 15.66 -2.19
CA ASP A 112 -22.22 14.79 -2.41
C ASP A 112 -21.94 13.33 -2.01
N GLY A 113 -20.66 12.96 -1.91
CA GLY A 113 -20.17 11.64 -1.56
C GLY A 113 -19.60 11.52 -0.16
N ALA A 114 -19.78 12.51 0.73
CA ALA A 114 -19.15 12.57 2.05
C ALA A 114 -19.42 11.31 2.92
N GLY A 115 -20.58 10.66 2.76
CA GLY A 115 -20.94 9.42 3.46
C GLY A 115 -20.56 8.13 2.73
N ARG A 116 -19.91 8.20 1.57
CA ARG A 116 -19.59 7.02 0.75
C ARG A 116 -18.25 6.39 1.12
N GLY A 117 -18.19 5.07 0.97
CA GLY A 117 -17.04 4.24 1.30
C GLY A 117 -17.28 3.36 2.52
N PRO A 118 -16.46 2.30 2.71
CA PRO A 118 -16.45 1.60 3.96
C PRO A 118 -16.04 2.59 5.05
N GLY A 119 -16.97 2.90 5.95
CA GLY A 119 -16.68 3.66 7.16
C GLY A 119 -15.64 2.94 8.02
N GLN A 120 -15.30 3.53 9.16
CA GLN A 120 -14.49 2.82 10.14
C GLN A 120 -15.21 1.52 10.54
N VAL A 121 -14.58 0.37 10.26
CA VAL A 121 -15.08 -0.92 10.74
C VAL A 121 -15.13 -0.89 12.26
N ALA A 122 -16.16 -1.50 12.84
CA ALA A 122 -16.23 -1.65 14.29
C ALA A 122 -14.95 -2.34 14.78
N GLY A 123 -14.34 -1.76 15.82
CA GLY A 123 -13.18 -2.36 16.46
C GLY A 123 -13.57 -3.70 17.08
N ILE A 124 -12.74 -4.72 16.84
CA ILE A 124 -12.85 -6.00 17.53
C ILE A 124 -12.63 -5.73 19.02
N GLN A 125 -13.55 -6.19 19.88
CA GLN A 125 -13.37 -6.08 21.33
C GLN A 125 -12.33 -7.08 21.82
N TRP A 126 -11.74 -6.82 22.98
CA TRP A 126 -10.71 -7.69 23.54
C TRP A 126 -11.24 -9.14 23.69
N GLU A 127 -12.47 -9.29 24.19
CA GLU A 127 -13.12 -10.58 24.40
C GLU A 127 -13.43 -11.33 23.09
N ASP A 128 -13.72 -10.60 22.01
CA ASP A 128 -13.88 -11.18 20.69
C ASP A 128 -12.54 -11.68 20.14
N SER A 129 -11.47 -10.89 20.32
CA SER A 129 -10.12 -11.28 19.91
C SER A 129 -9.64 -12.54 20.64
N ASP A 130 -9.97 -12.64 21.93
CA ASP A 130 -9.66 -13.79 22.76
C ASP A 130 -10.38 -15.04 22.27
N ARG A 131 -11.70 -14.94 22.04
CA ARG A 131 -12.51 -16.03 21.48
C ARG A 131 -12.01 -16.48 20.11
N MET A 132 -11.65 -15.53 19.24
CA MET A 132 -11.12 -15.86 17.90
C MET A 132 -9.78 -16.62 17.99
N ALA A 133 -8.90 -16.20 18.89
CA ALA A 133 -7.63 -16.89 19.10
C ALA A 133 -7.83 -18.30 19.68
N ASP A 134 -8.76 -18.47 20.62
CA ASP A 134 -9.04 -19.78 21.22
C ASP A 134 -9.65 -20.75 20.19
N LEU A 135 -10.54 -20.26 19.32
CA LEU A 135 -11.08 -21.04 18.20
C LEU A 135 -9.98 -21.45 17.20
N ALA A 136 -9.05 -20.54 16.90
CA ALA A 136 -7.92 -20.83 16.02
C ALA A 136 -6.99 -21.88 16.63
N GLU A 137 -6.60 -21.75 17.90
CA GLU A 137 -5.77 -22.76 18.58
C GLU A 137 -6.49 -24.12 18.68
N GLY A 138 -7.80 -24.10 18.93
CA GLY A 138 -8.65 -25.28 19.00
C GLY A 138 -8.70 -26.12 17.73
N CYS A 139 -8.30 -25.58 16.58
CA CYS A 139 -8.13 -26.35 15.34
C CYS A 139 -7.02 -27.41 15.42
N GLY A 140 -6.14 -27.31 16.42
CA GLY A 140 -5.15 -28.35 16.76
C GLY A 140 -4.04 -28.57 15.73
N ASN A 141 -3.86 -27.63 14.79
CA ASN A 141 -2.83 -27.70 13.75
C ASN A 141 -1.88 -26.48 13.81
N VAL A 142 -0.78 -26.56 13.07
CA VAL A 142 0.28 -25.53 13.05
C VAL A 142 -0.27 -24.17 12.63
N ARG A 143 -1.15 -24.14 11.62
CA ARG A 143 -1.83 -22.94 11.15
C ARG A 143 -2.70 -22.31 12.25
N GLY A 144 -3.48 -23.11 12.96
CA GLY A 144 -4.34 -22.66 14.04
C GLY A 144 -3.55 -22.02 15.18
N LEU A 145 -2.42 -22.62 15.56
CA LEU A 145 -1.52 -22.05 16.56
C LEU A 145 -0.88 -20.73 16.10
N ARG A 146 -0.47 -20.64 14.83
CA ARG A 146 0.05 -19.39 14.24
C ARG A 146 -1.00 -18.29 14.25
N ASP A 147 -2.20 -18.61 13.76
CA ASP A 147 -3.29 -17.64 13.62
C ASP A 147 -3.75 -17.16 15.01
N ALA A 148 -3.81 -18.06 16.01
CA ALA A 148 -4.07 -17.72 17.41
C ALA A 148 -3.01 -16.75 17.99
N LEU A 149 -1.72 -17.05 17.78
CA LEU A 149 -0.64 -16.17 18.23
C LEU A 149 -0.71 -14.81 17.56
N LEU A 150 -0.95 -14.78 16.24
CA LEU A 150 -1.04 -13.55 15.48
C LEU A 150 -2.18 -12.65 15.98
N ILE A 151 -3.37 -13.22 16.20
CA ILE A 151 -4.53 -12.48 16.73
C ILE A 151 -4.19 -11.85 18.09
N ARG A 152 -3.61 -12.62 19.01
CA ARG A 152 -3.27 -12.14 20.36
C ARG A 152 -2.18 -11.07 20.33
N ILE A 153 -1.10 -11.27 19.56
CA ILE A 153 -0.02 -10.26 19.39
C ILE A 153 -0.56 -8.97 18.80
N MET A 154 -1.42 -9.07 17.78
CA MET A 154 -2.01 -7.89 17.15
C MET A 154 -3.00 -7.17 18.08
N SER A 155 -3.77 -7.91 18.87
CA SER A 155 -4.70 -7.35 19.87
C SER A 155 -3.95 -6.64 21.00
N ASP A 156 -3.00 -7.33 21.65
CA ASP A 156 -2.18 -6.80 22.75
C ASP A 156 -1.40 -5.53 22.36
N GLY A 157 -0.85 -5.52 21.15
CA GLY A 157 -0.04 -4.41 20.64
C GLY A 157 -0.82 -3.37 19.84
N MET A 158 -2.13 -3.58 19.61
CA MET A 158 -2.95 -2.79 18.68
C MET A 158 -2.29 -2.61 17.30
N LEU A 159 -1.68 -3.69 16.79
CA LEU A 159 -0.81 -3.64 15.62
C LEU A 159 -1.60 -3.48 14.33
N ARG A 160 -1.04 -2.71 13.40
CA ARG A 160 -1.46 -2.76 12.00
C ARG A 160 -0.95 -4.05 11.36
N VAL A 161 -1.68 -4.55 10.37
CA VAL A 161 -1.27 -5.75 9.59
C VAL A 161 0.17 -5.63 9.07
N SER A 162 0.55 -4.46 8.54
CA SER A 162 1.91 -4.24 8.04
C SER A 162 2.98 -4.21 9.13
N GLU A 163 2.61 -3.88 10.37
CA GLU A 163 3.54 -3.92 11.52
C GLU A 163 3.71 -5.38 11.97
N ALA A 164 2.63 -6.15 12.01
CA ALA A 164 2.67 -7.58 12.31
C ALA A 164 3.44 -8.39 11.26
N GLU A 165 3.22 -8.13 9.97
CA GLU A 165 3.95 -8.76 8.86
C GLU A 165 5.46 -8.52 8.93
N ALA A 166 5.87 -7.35 9.43
CA ALA A 166 7.27 -6.98 9.55
C ALA A 166 7.95 -7.57 10.80
N LEU A 167 7.25 -8.27 11.70
CA LEU A 167 7.86 -8.88 12.88
C LEU A 167 8.76 -10.05 12.49
N ASP A 168 9.93 -10.12 13.11
CA ASP A 168 10.84 -11.26 13.05
C ASP A 168 10.95 -11.96 14.41
N VAL A 169 11.48 -13.18 14.44
CA VAL A 169 11.74 -13.94 15.67
C VAL A 169 12.62 -13.13 16.63
N ALA A 170 13.58 -12.37 16.10
CA ALA A 170 14.47 -11.51 16.89
C ALA A 170 13.74 -10.35 17.59
N ASP A 171 12.56 -9.96 17.11
CA ASP A 171 11.74 -8.91 17.72
C ASP A 171 10.96 -9.41 18.95
N ILE A 172 11.00 -10.73 19.22
CA ILE A 172 10.28 -11.38 20.32
C ILE A 172 11.25 -11.78 21.44
N ALA A 173 11.05 -11.20 22.62
CA ALA A 173 11.77 -11.58 23.83
C ALA A 173 10.82 -12.20 24.85
N LEU A 174 11.06 -13.48 25.17
CA LEU A 174 10.30 -14.20 26.20
C LEU A 174 10.94 -14.04 27.58
N SER A 175 10.14 -13.66 28.56
CA SER A 175 10.45 -13.75 29.98
C SER A 175 9.52 -14.75 30.68
N LYS A 176 9.82 -15.11 31.94
CA LYS A 176 9.10 -16.18 32.69
C LYS A 176 7.57 -16.03 32.67
N ARG A 177 7.04 -14.81 32.64
CA ARG A 177 5.59 -14.53 32.64
C ARG A 177 5.12 -13.57 31.54
N LYS A 178 6.03 -13.05 30.71
CA LYS A 178 5.73 -11.94 29.81
C LYS A 178 6.34 -12.19 28.44
N LEU A 179 5.65 -11.72 27.41
CA LEU A 179 6.18 -11.56 26.08
C LEU A 179 6.53 -10.08 25.90
N LEU A 180 7.74 -9.76 25.46
CA LEU A 180 8.07 -8.42 24.97
C LEU A 180 8.18 -8.49 23.46
N VAL A 181 7.51 -7.59 22.76
CA VAL A 181 7.54 -7.51 21.30
C VAL A 181 8.01 -6.13 20.89
N THR A 182 9.03 -6.08 20.04
CA THR A 182 9.62 -4.85 19.53
C THR A 182 9.06 -4.52 18.15
N ILE A 183 8.34 -3.41 18.04
CA ILE A 183 7.93 -2.85 16.76
C ILE A 183 9.04 -1.91 16.31
N ARG A 184 9.80 -2.32 15.30
CA ARG A 184 10.94 -1.55 14.78
C ARG A 184 10.53 -0.23 14.12
N ARG A 185 9.34 -0.20 13.49
CA ARG A 185 8.80 0.98 12.82
C ARG A 185 7.28 0.92 12.79
N SER A 186 6.64 2.03 13.11
CA SER A 186 5.19 2.18 12.95
C SER A 186 4.86 3.19 11.86
N LYS A 187 3.61 3.20 11.39
CA LYS A 187 3.15 4.19 10.39
C LYS A 187 3.33 5.64 10.84
N THR A 188 3.21 5.91 12.13
CA THR A 188 3.32 7.26 12.73
C THR A 188 4.72 7.58 13.24
N ASP A 189 5.62 6.60 13.29
CA ASP A 189 6.99 6.74 13.75
C ASP A 189 7.93 7.07 12.58
N GLN A 190 7.91 8.34 12.16
CA GLN A 190 8.75 8.82 11.07
C GLN A 190 10.25 8.78 11.40
N ASP A 191 10.59 8.89 12.70
CA ASP A 191 11.96 8.89 13.23
C ASP A 191 12.52 7.46 13.42
N GLY A 192 11.67 6.43 13.39
CA GLY A 192 12.08 5.03 13.56
C GLY A 192 12.56 4.70 14.98
N LYS A 193 12.00 5.36 16.00
CA LYS A 193 12.35 5.10 17.41
C LYS A 193 11.90 3.71 17.86
N GLY A 194 10.89 3.15 17.20
CA GLY A 194 10.26 1.90 17.57
C GLY A 194 9.48 2.00 18.88
N VAL A 195 8.74 0.93 19.19
CA VAL A 195 8.03 0.79 20.47
C VAL A 195 8.09 -0.66 20.92
N VAL A 196 8.16 -0.87 22.24
CA VAL A 196 8.08 -2.21 22.84
C VAL A 196 6.77 -2.30 23.60
N PHE A 197 6.00 -3.36 23.35
CA PHE A 197 4.83 -3.67 24.16
C PHE A 197 5.00 -5.00 24.89
N CYS A 198 4.25 -5.16 25.98
CA CYS A 198 4.20 -6.39 26.75
C CYS A 198 2.94 -7.17 26.39
N GLY A 199 3.09 -8.36 25.84
CA GLY A 199 1.98 -9.29 25.63
C GLY A 199 1.54 -9.98 26.92
N GLY A 200 0.27 -10.37 26.96
CA GLY A 200 -0.36 -11.08 28.07
C GLY A 200 0.21 -12.48 28.33
N PRO A 201 -0.21 -13.13 29.43
CA PRO A 201 0.27 -14.46 29.79
C PRO A 201 -0.09 -15.54 28.75
N ASP A 202 -1.26 -15.46 28.12
CA ASP A 202 -1.69 -16.38 27.07
C ASP A 202 -0.93 -16.16 25.77
N THR A 203 -0.70 -14.90 25.38
CA THR A 203 0.17 -14.54 24.26
C THR A 203 1.58 -15.11 24.47
N ALA A 204 2.13 -15.00 25.69
CA ALA A 204 3.42 -15.59 26.04
C ALA A 204 3.41 -17.14 25.99
N ARG A 205 2.30 -17.79 26.38
CA ARG A 205 2.12 -19.24 26.27
C ARG A 205 2.13 -19.70 24.81
N LEU A 206 1.36 -19.03 23.95
CA LEU A 206 1.29 -19.31 22.52
C LEU A 206 2.65 -19.07 21.85
N ALA A 207 3.31 -17.94 22.16
CA ALA A 207 4.62 -17.61 21.62
C ALA A 207 5.68 -18.68 21.99
N ARG A 208 5.67 -19.19 23.23
CA ARG A 208 6.53 -20.31 23.63
C ARG A 208 6.31 -21.56 22.78
N LYS A 209 5.05 -21.98 22.61
CA LYS A 209 4.71 -23.14 21.77
C LYS A 209 5.18 -22.93 20.33
N TRP A 210 4.93 -21.74 19.78
CA TRP A 210 5.26 -21.38 18.41
C TRP A 210 6.76 -21.37 18.15
N LEU A 211 7.56 -20.75 19.02
CA LEU A 211 9.01 -20.66 18.85
C LEU A 211 9.72 -22.02 18.90
N VAL A 212 9.21 -22.95 19.72
CA VAL A 212 9.70 -24.35 19.72
C VAL A 212 9.46 -25.00 18.36
N LEU A 213 8.26 -24.82 17.77
CA LEU A 213 7.95 -25.36 16.45
C LEU A 213 8.78 -24.71 15.35
N LEU A 214 8.94 -23.37 15.37
CA LEU A 214 9.76 -22.66 14.38
C LEU A 214 11.22 -23.14 14.39
N THR A 215 11.79 -23.34 15.59
CA THR A 215 13.16 -23.84 15.73
C THR A 215 13.28 -25.26 15.17
N THR A 216 12.26 -26.09 15.39
CA THR A 216 12.23 -27.47 14.90
C THR A 216 12.09 -27.54 13.38
N LEU A 217 11.36 -26.60 12.78
CA LEU A 217 11.01 -26.60 11.35
C LEU A 217 11.82 -25.62 10.49
N ASN A 218 12.70 -24.82 11.11
CA ASN A 218 13.48 -23.73 10.50
C ASN A 218 12.61 -22.79 9.64
N LEU A 219 11.52 -22.29 10.22
CA LEU A 219 10.54 -21.44 9.55
C LEU A 219 10.63 -19.97 10.02
N PRO A 220 10.31 -19.00 9.16
CA PRO A 220 10.14 -17.59 9.57
C PRO A 220 8.89 -17.40 10.44
N LEU A 221 8.88 -16.32 11.25
CA LEU A 221 7.86 -16.06 12.27
C LEU A 221 6.42 -16.11 11.72
N LEU A 222 6.16 -15.38 10.64
CA LEU A 222 4.87 -15.32 9.93
C LEU A 222 5.10 -15.45 8.43
N SER A 223 4.93 -16.64 7.87
CA SER A 223 5.04 -16.87 6.41
C SER A 223 3.92 -17.73 5.88
N THR A 224 3.67 -17.59 4.57
CA THR A 224 2.83 -18.51 3.78
C THR A 224 3.35 -19.94 3.80
N ARG A 225 4.65 -20.16 4.05
CA ARG A 225 5.22 -21.51 4.27
C ARG A 225 4.64 -22.20 5.50
N ASN A 226 4.20 -21.42 6.49
CA ASN A 226 3.58 -21.92 7.72
C ASN A 226 2.12 -22.38 7.48
N CYS A 227 1.57 -22.21 6.26
CA CYS A 227 0.21 -22.65 5.90
C CYS A 227 0.15 -24.10 5.39
N ALA A 228 1.29 -24.70 4.98
CA ALA A 228 1.33 -25.98 4.27
C ALA A 228 1.65 -27.18 5.16
N LEU A 229 1.77 -26.95 6.48
CA LEU A 229 2.11 -27.92 7.53
C LEU A 229 0.96 -28.00 8.55
#